data_AF-A0A9D7WDA3-F1
#
_entry.id   AF-A0A9D7WDA3-F1
#
_cell.length_a   1.000
_cell.length_b   1.000
_cell.length_c   1.000
_cell.angle_alpha   90.00
_cell.angle_beta   90.00
_cell.angle_gamma   90.00
#
_symmetry.space_group_name_H-M   'P 1'
#
loop_
_entity.id
_entity.type
_entity.pdbx_description
1 polymer ?
#
loop_
_entity_poly.entity_id
_entity_poly.type
_entity_poly.pdbx_seq_one_letter_code
_entity_poly.pdbx_strand_id
1 'polypeptide(L)'
;DHNGEYATDVHGEQAARFITDLRDKTKPFMLYIPFLAPHSPMEAPEELKDKYPFRLDLPGSTRKTYAAMVDSMDQAIGKVLTALDEEGVADNTIVLFFSDNGGFENYGSDNGPYRGGKLEVYEGGIRVTAVMRWPEKLAAGSEVDEIVSVMDLLPTLTHAAGVENGTEKEIDGVNRWSTITGEKVSKREGALYFASNIPVYNRFQLGVIDGKWKLVQNIDHKMTSTEFDNQLFDLDADPYEKNDLTDDYPAVVKKLNKKINKWRSMHPIGGSYVKINPHPGWRAPKDYADVIIPAEKIEEAPHEGFGTLESIVLQRRYGEKGRIKYE
;
A
#
# COMPACT_ATOMS: atom_id res chain seq x y z
N ASP A 1 19.42 -21.47 2.98
CA ASP A 1 20.07 -20.86 4.15
C ASP A 1 20.89 -19.70 3.62
N HIS A 2 20.44 -18.46 3.86
CA HIS A 2 20.98 -17.21 3.28
C HIS A 2 21.68 -16.36 4.36
N ASN A 3 22.31 -17.01 5.34
CA ASN A 3 22.91 -16.33 6.48
C ASN A 3 24.05 -15.39 6.05
N GLY A 4 23.91 -14.10 6.35
CA GLY A 4 24.90 -13.06 6.02
C GLY A 4 24.73 -12.43 4.64
N GLU A 5 23.76 -12.86 3.84
CA GLU A 5 23.43 -12.26 2.55
C GLU A 5 22.51 -11.05 2.73
N TYR A 6 22.63 -10.06 1.83
CA TYR A 6 21.77 -8.87 1.87
C TYR A 6 20.38 -9.21 1.34
N ALA A 7 19.33 -8.95 2.13
CA ALA A 7 17.99 -9.43 1.85
C ALA A 7 17.44 -8.99 0.48
N THR A 8 17.76 -7.77 0.04
CA THR A 8 17.33 -7.26 -1.28
C THR A 8 17.90 -8.09 -2.43
N ASP A 9 19.17 -8.50 -2.32
CA ASP A 9 19.81 -9.33 -3.33
C ASP A 9 19.20 -10.74 -3.34
N VAL A 10 18.92 -11.29 -2.15
CA VAL A 10 18.23 -12.58 -2.00
C VAL A 10 16.84 -12.54 -2.66
N HIS A 11 16.05 -11.48 -2.47
CA HIS A 11 14.75 -11.34 -3.12
C HIS A 11 14.87 -11.36 -4.65
N GLY A 12 15.82 -10.60 -5.22
CA GLY A 12 16.05 -10.58 -6.66
C GLY A 12 16.50 -11.93 -7.20
N GLU A 13 17.41 -12.61 -6.50
CA GLU A 13 17.93 -13.92 -6.90
C GLU A 13 16.90 -15.03 -6.80
N GLN A 14 16.11 -15.08 -5.72
CA GLN A 14 15.06 -16.08 -5.60
C GLN A 14 13.91 -15.82 -6.58
N ALA A 15 13.60 -14.55 -6.89
CA ALA A 15 12.64 -14.21 -7.94
C ALA A 15 13.13 -14.65 -9.32
N ALA A 16 14.38 -14.37 -9.68
CA ALA A 16 14.99 -14.84 -10.92
C ALA A 16 15.03 -16.37 -10.99
N ARG A 17 15.44 -17.04 -9.91
CA ARG A 17 15.45 -18.51 -9.81
C ARG A 17 14.06 -19.12 -9.95
N PHE A 18 13.02 -18.49 -9.38
CA PHE A 18 11.65 -18.93 -9.62
C PHE A 18 11.32 -18.88 -11.11
N ILE A 19 11.66 -17.76 -11.76
CA ILE A 19 11.43 -17.56 -13.18
C ILE A 19 12.21 -18.61 -13.98
N THR A 20 13.49 -18.88 -13.75
CA THR A 20 14.28 -19.76 -14.61
C THR A 20 14.08 -21.25 -14.31
N ASP A 21 14.08 -21.61 -13.02
CA ASP A 21 14.33 -22.99 -12.57
C ASP A 21 13.12 -23.67 -11.93
N LEU A 22 12.27 -22.91 -11.21
CA LEU A 22 11.24 -23.51 -10.34
C LEU A 22 9.83 -23.50 -10.94
N ARG A 23 9.51 -22.54 -11.82
CA ARG A 23 8.15 -22.45 -12.39
C ARG A 23 7.87 -23.60 -13.37
N ASP A 24 6.61 -23.99 -13.44
CA ASP A 24 6.09 -24.84 -14.52
C ASP A 24 6.00 -24.02 -15.82
N LYS A 25 6.93 -24.26 -16.76
CA LYS A 25 7.03 -23.51 -18.02
C LYS A 25 5.80 -23.68 -18.94
N THR A 26 4.89 -24.60 -18.62
CA THR A 26 3.65 -24.82 -19.39
C THR A 26 2.46 -24.01 -18.90
N LYS A 27 2.59 -23.29 -17.78
CA LYS A 27 1.49 -22.55 -17.13
C LYS A 27 1.80 -21.06 -17.00
N PRO A 28 0.77 -20.20 -16.98
CA PRO A 28 0.96 -18.81 -16.54
C PRO A 28 1.39 -18.78 -15.07
N PHE A 29 2.05 -17.69 -14.66
CA PHE A 29 2.52 -17.50 -13.30
C PHE A 29 2.11 -16.13 -12.74
N MET A 30 2.05 -16.05 -11.42
CA MET A 30 1.99 -14.81 -10.66
C MET A 30 3.15 -14.83 -9.66
N LEU A 31 3.95 -13.77 -9.64
CA LEU A 31 5.05 -13.61 -8.70
C LEU A 31 4.91 -12.26 -7.97
N TYR A 32 4.84 -12.31 -6.65
CA TYR A 32 4.82 -11.12 -5.79
C TYR A 32 6.14 -11.01 -5.04
N ILE A 33 6.84 -9.89 -5.20
CA ILE A 33 8.18 -9.65 -4.63
C ILE A 33 8.10 -8.46 -3.65
N PRO A 34 7.81 -8.71 -2.37
CA PRO A 34 7.77 -7.65 -1.35
C PRO A 34 9.18 -7.31 -0.86
N PHE A 35 9.91 -6.49 -1.62
CA PHE A 35 11.21 -6.00 -1.17
C PHE A 35 11.12 -5.32 0.21
N LEU A 36 12.08 -5.62 1.09
CA LEU A 36 12.21 -4.92 2.37
C LEU A 36 12.80 -3.52 2.19
N ALA A 37 13.64 -3.33 1.16
CA ALA A 37 14.19 -2.02 0.83
C ALA A 37 13.09 -1.07 0.33
N PRO A 38 13.19 0.24 0.60
CA PRO A 38 14.20 0.91 1.43
C PRO A 38 13.73 1.15 2.88
N HIS A 39 12.91 0.26 3.45
CA HIS A 39 12.41 0.39 4.82
C HIS A 39 13.54 0.26 5.86
N SER A 40 13.42 0.96 6.99
CA SER A 40 14.35 0.83 8.11
C SER A 40 14.46 -0.63 8.62
N PRO A 41 15.60 -1.07 9.19
CA PRO A 41 16.79 -0.28 9.51
C PRO A 41 17.56 0.20 8.27
N MET A 42 18.30 1.30 8.41
CA MET A 42 19.05 1.91 7.31
C MET A 42 20.36 1.16 7.10
N GLU A 43 20.29 0.08 6.33
CA GLU A 43 21.40 -0.84 6.09
C GLU A 43 21.54 -1.14 4.60
N ALA A 44 22.75 -0.96 4.07
CA ALA A 44 23.11 -1.30 2.70
C ALA A 44 24.58 -1.77 2.66
N PRO A 45 24.96 -2.60 1.67
CA PRO A 45 26.35 -2.96 1.44
C PRO A 45 27.25 -1.73 1.29
N GLU A 46 28.46 -1.77 1.87
CA GLU A 46 29.33 -0.59 1.95
C GLU A 46 29.81 -0.16 0.55
N GLU A 47 30.08 -1.12 -0.33
CA GLU A 47 30.45 -0.88 -1.72
C GLU A 47 29.38 -0.14 -2.51
N LEU A 48 28.09 -0.31 -2.17
CA LEU A 48 27.00 0.46 -2.78
C LEU A 48 26.92 1.86 -2.19
N LYS A 49 27.14 2.00 -0.87
CA LYS A 49 27.22 3.32 -0.23
C LYS A 49 28.34 4.17 -0.82
N ASP A 50 29.48 3.57 -1.16
CA ASP A 50 30.64 4.26 -1.74
C ASP A 50 30.39 4.85 -3.13
N LYS A 51 29.39 4.36 -3.88
CA LYS A 51 28.97 4.97 -5.16
C LYS A 51 28.37 6.37 -4.98
N TYR A 52 27.79 6.64 -3.81
CA TYR A 52 27.03 7.86 -3.57
C TYR A 52 27.90 8.95 -2.94
N PRO A 53 27.82 10.19 -3.44
CA PRO A 53 28.71 11.26 -3.02
C PRO A 53 28.52 11.62 -1.55
N PHE A 54 29.62 11.99 -0.90
CA PHE A 54 29.63 12.43 0.51
C PHE A 54 28.65 13.58 0.80
N ARG A 55 28.22 14.37 -0.20
CA ARG A 55 27.19 15.41 -0.03
C ARG A 55 25.83 14.87 0.43
N LEU A 56 25.56 13.56 0.29
CA LEU A 56 24.37 12.89 0.83
C LEU A 56 24.59 12.35 2.26
N ASP A 57 25.83 12.41 2.75
CA ASP A 57 26.33 11.89 4.03
C ASP A 57 26.49 13.02 5.06
N LEU A 58 25.46 13.89 5.14
CA LEU A 58 25.43 14.97 6.13
C LEU A 58 25.26 14.37 7.54
N PRO A 59 25.79 14.99 8.60
CA PRO A 59 25.60 14.51 9.97
C PRO A 59 24.12 14.30 10.29
N GLY A 60 23.75 13.06 10.67
CA GLY A 60 22.37 12.67 10.97
C GLY A 60 21.51 12.32 9.76
N SER A 61 22.01 12.47 8.53
CA SER A 61 21.35 12.06 7.30
C SER A 61 21.52 10.57 7.05
N THR A 62 20.42 9.90 6.72
CA THR A 62 20.39 8.51 6.25
C THR A 62 20.27 8.43 4.73
N ARG A 63 20.28 9.58 4.02
CA ARG A 63 20.04 9.68 2.57
C ARG A 63 21.06 8.89 1.74
N LYS A 64 22.34 8.88 2.12
CA LYS A 64 23.37 8.09 1.42
C LYS A 64 23.06 6.59 1.50
N THR A 65 22.73 6.09 2.69
CA THR A 65 22.34 4.69 2.86
C THR A 65 21.03 4.39 2.15
N TYR A 66 20.02 5.26 2.25
CA TYR A 66 18.76 5.12 1.51
C TYR A 66 18.99 4.98 0.00
N ALA A 67 19.84 5.83 -0.59
CA ALA A 67 20.19 5.74 -2.00
C ALA A 67 20.84 4.41 -2.37
N ALA A 68 21.74 3.89 -1.53
CA ALA A 68 22.36 2.57 -1.72
C ALA A 68 21.36 1.41 -1.60
N MET A 69 20.36 1.50 -0.72
CA MET A 69 19.27 0.50 -0.64
C MET A 69 18.42 0.48 -1.90
N VAL A 70 18.08 1.67 -2.43
CA VAL A 70 17.33 1.81 -3.68
C VAL A 70 18.15 1.30 -4.88
N ASP A 71 19.46 1.54 -4.90
CA ASP A 71 20.39 1.00 -5.92
C ASP A 71 20.41 -0.53 -5.93
N SER A 72 20.53 -1.17 -4.76
CA SER A 72 20.46 -2.64 -4.67
C SER A 72 19.10 -3.15 -5.15
N MET A 73 18.00 -2.48 -4.81
CA MET A 73 16.66 -2.86 -5.29
C MET A 73 16.55 -2.74 -6.82
N ASP A 74 17.10 -1.68 -7.41
CA ASP A 74 17.15 -1.51 -8.87
C ASP A 74 17.94 -2.65 -9.55
N GLN A 75 19.12 -2.99 -9.01
CA GLN A 75 19.92 -4.13 -9.49
C GLN A 75 19.17 -5.47 -9.35
N ALA A 76 18.46 -5.67 -8.23
CA ALA A 76 17.65 -6.86 -7.99
C ALA A 76 16.48 -6.97 -8.97
N ILE A 77 15.79 -5.85 -9.28
CA ILE A 77 14.78 -5.79 -10.33
C ILE A 77 15.41 -6.09 -11.69
N GLY A 78 16.60 -5.58 -11.97
CA GLY A 78 17.37 -5.90 -13.18
C GLY A 78 17.58 -7.41 -13.37
N LYS A 79 17.92 -8.15 -12.31
CA LYS A 79 18.02 -9.62 -12.35
C LYS A 79 16.70 -10.29 -12.76
N VAL A 80 15.57 -9.81 -12.24
CA VAL A 80 14.23 -10.31 -12.57
C VAL A 80 13.88 -10.05 -14.04
N LEU A 81 14.15 -8.84 -14.52
CA LEU A 81 13.88 -8.48 -15.92
C LEU A 81 14.74 -9.30 -16.89
N THR A 82 16.03 -9.46 -16.61
CA THR A 82 16.93 -10.33 -17.39
C THR A 82 16.42 -11.76 -17.43
N ALA A 83 15.97 -12.32 -16.30
CA ALA A 83 15.43 -13.68 -16.26
C ALA A 83 14.17 -13.84 -17.13
N LEU A 84 13.30 -12.82 -17.19
CA LEU A 84 12.13 -12.84 -18.09
C LEU A 84 12.55 -12.81 -19.57
N ASP A 85 13.56 -12.03 -19.91
CA ASP A 85 14.10 -11.91 -21.28
C ASP A 85 14.79 -13.21 -21.71
N GLU A 86 15.64 -13.79 -20.86
CA GLU A 86 16.36 -15.05 -21.13
C GLU A 86 15.41 -16.25 -21.29
N GLU A 87 14.33 -16.27 -20.51
CA GLU A 87 13.28 -17.29 -20.62
C GLU A 87 12.30 -17.02 -21.78
N GLY A 88 12.45 -15.90 -22.49
CA GLY A 88 11.63 -15.55 -23.66
C GLY A 88 10.16 -15.29 -23.34
N VAL A 89 9.85 -14.90 -22.09
CA VAL A 89 8.46 -14.66 -21.62
C VAL A 89 8.18 -13.18 -21.35
N ALA A 90 9.17 -12.30 -21.51
CA ALA A 90 9.06 -10.89 -21.18
C ALA A 90 7.98 -10.12 -21.95
N ASP A 91 7.71 -10.51 -23.21
CA ASP A 91 6.75 -9.85 -24.09
C ASP A 91 5.29 -10.07 -23.62
N ASN A 92 5.02 -11.23 -23.03
CA ASN A 92 3.71 -11.61 -22.49
C ASN A 92 3.66 -11.64 -20.95
N THR A 93 4.47 -10.79 -20.30
CA THR A 93 4.47 -10.64 -18.84
C THR A 93 4.14 -9.20 -18.45
N ILE A 94 3.16 -9.05 -17.55
CA ILE A 94 2.92 -7.78 -16.86
C ILE A 94 3.92 -7.66 -15.71
N VAL A 95 4.80 -6.67 -15.78
CA VAL A 95 5.65 -6.25 -14.66
C VAL A 95 5.08 -4.95 -14.10
N LEU A 96 4.60 -4.99 -12.86
CA LEU A 96 4.10 -3.83 -12.12
C LEU A 96 5.01 -3.58 -10.92
N PHE A 97 5.74 -2.47 -10.94
CA PHE A 97 6.48 -1.96 -9.79
C PHE A 97 5.69 -0.82 -9.15
N PHE A 98 5.50 -0.83 -7.84
CA PHE A 98 4.95 0.30 -7.10
C PHE A 98 5.40 0.29 -5.64
N SER A 99 5.39 1.45 -4.98
CA SER A 99 5.65 1.55 -3.54
C SER A 99 4.37 1.33 -2.72
N ASP A 100 4.49 0.78 -1.52
CA ASP A 100 3.36 0.48 -0.62
C ASP A 100 2.74 1.74 0.02
N ASN A 101 3.56 2.77 0.24
CA ASN A 101 3.19 4.07 0.79
C ASN A 101 4.21 5.14 0.40
N GLY A 102 3.90 6.40 0.67
CA GLY A 102 4.87 7.50 0.62
C GLY A 102 6.11 7.27 1.50
N GLY A 103 7.22 7.91 1.14
CA GLY A 103 8.47 7.82 1.88
C GLY A 103 8.41 8.49 3.26
N PHE A 104 9.25 8.02 4.19
CA PHE A 104 9.46 8.66 5.48
C PHE A 104 10.79 9.44 5.51
N GLU A 105 10.72 10.77 5.43
CA GLU A 105 11.88 11.65 5.24
C GLU A 105 12.95 11.49 6.33
N ASN A 106 12.54 11.13 7.56
CA ASN A 106 13.46 10.83 8.66
C ASN A 106 14.44 9.68 8.36
N TYR A 107 14.10 8.80 7.41
CA TYR A 107 14.95 7.73 6.91
C TYR A 107 15.55 8.03 5.54
N GLY A 108 15.61 9.30 5.16
CA GLY A 108 16.33 9.75 3.98
C GLY A 108 15.53 9.56 2.68
N SER A 109 14.23 9.31 2.73
CA SER A 109 13.38 9.39 1.53
C SER A 109 13.14 10.84 1.11
N ASP A 110 12.54 11.03 -0.05
CA ASP A 110 12.14 12.35 -0.58
C ASP A 110 10.85 12.15 -1.38
N ASN A 111 9.77 12.81 -0.96
CA ASN A 111 8.46 12.73 -1.62
C ASN A 111 8.29 13.84 -2.67
N GLY A 112 9.38 14.53 -3.03
CA GLY A 112 9.37 15.61 -4.01
C GLY A 112 8.52 16.80 -3.54
N PRO A 113 7.74 17.43 -4.44
CA PRO A 113 6.93 18.59 -4.10
C PRO A 113 5.63 18.24 -3.35
N TYR A 114 5.32 16.95 -3.18
CA TYR A 114 4.08 16.50 -2.57
C TYR A 114 4.11 16.68 -1.05
N ARG A 115 3.00 17.14 -0.49
CA ARG A 115 2.91 17.42 0.95
C ARG A 115 2.84 16.13 1.75
N GLY A 116 3.54 16.09 2.88
CA GLY A 116 3.50 14.98 3.83
C GLY A 116 4.31 13.75 3.40
N GLY A 117 4.12 12.66 4.11
CA GLY A 117 4.86 11.42 3.89
C GLY A 117 4.20 10.21 4.52
N LYS A 118 4.97 9.13 4.68
CA LYS A 118 4.53 7.93 5.39
C LYS A 118 3.76 8.30 6.66
N LEU A 119 2.67 7.58 6.93
CA LEU A 119 1.76 7.78 8.07
C LEU A 119 0.77 8.94 7.91
N GLU A 120 0.79 9.69 6.80
CA GLU A 120 -0.13 10.81 6.56
C GLU A 120 -1.05 10.55 5.37
N VAL A 121 -2.18 11.26 5.31
CA VAL A 121 -3.17 11.15 4.22
C VAL A 121 -2.99 12.21 3.11
N TYR A 122 -1.96 13.05 3.23
CA TYR A 122 -1.54 13.99 2.18
C TYR A 122 -0.91 13.26 1.00
N GLU A 123 -0.80 13.92 -0.17
CA GLU A 123 -0.33 13.29 -1.42
C GLU A 123 1.02 12.62 -1.24
N GLY A 124 1.96 13.21 -0.50
CA GLY A 124 3.27 12.62 -0.25
C GLY A 124 3.22 11.33 0.58
N GLY A 125 2.11 11.02 1.25
CA GLY A 125 1.89 9.78 1.99
C GLY A 125 1.14 8.69 1.22
N ILE A 126 0.27 9.07 0.27
CA ILE A 126 -0.65 8.14 -0.43
C ILE A 126 -0.41 8.04 -1.95
N ARG A 127 0.26 9.03 -2.56
CA ARG A 127 0.63 9.03 -3.97
C ARG A 127 2.04 8.46 -4.10
N VAL A 128 2.13 7.31 -4.74
CA VAL A 128 3.36 6.51 -4.82
C VAL A 128 3.87 6.40 -6.24
N THR A 129 5.17 6.12 -6.38
CA THR A 129 5.75 5.70 -7.65
C THR A 129 5.10 4.39 -8.09
N ALA A 130 4.66 4.32 -9.35
CA ALA A 130 4.18 3.11 -9.98
C ALA A 130 4.56 3.09 -11.47
N VAL A 131 5.02 1.95 -11.97
CA VAL A 131 5.38 1.72 -13.38
C VAL A 131 4.88 0.35 -13.79
N MET A 132 4.21 0.27 -14.94
CA MET A 132 3.74 -0.99 -15.53
C MET A 132 4.40 -1.19 -16.89
N ARG A 133 4.89 -2.42 -17.14
CA ARG A 133 5.47 -2.85 -18.41
C ARG A 133 4.74 -4.11 -18.88
N TRP A 134 4.28 -4.11 -20.12
CA TRP A 134 3.82 -5.29 -20.84
C TRP A 134 4.01 -5.04 -22.35
N PRO A 135 5.11 -5.49 -22.96
CA PRO A 135 5.51 -5.08 -24.31
C PRO A 135 4.46 -5.37 -25.39
N GLU A 136 3.74 -6.48 -25.30
CA GLU A 136 2.70 -6.82 -26.28
C GLU A 136 1.46 -5.92 -26.24
N LYS A 137 1.21 -5.23 -25.12
CA LYS A 137 -0.07 -4.53 -24.87
C LYS A 137 0.06 -3.05 -24.54
N LEU A 138 1.18 -2.62 -23.98
CA LEU A 138 1.38 -1.25 -23.52
C LEU A 138 2.42 -0.55 -24.38
N ALA A 139 2.07 0.65 -24.86
CA ALA A 139 3.01 1.50 -25.59
C ALA A 139 4.14 1.96 -24.66
N ALA A 140 5.39 1.81 -25.09
CA ALA A 140 6.53 2.26 -24.30
C ALA A 140 6.52 3.79 -24.14
N GLY A 141 6.88 4.27 -22.94
CA GLY A 141 6.96 5.70 -22.64
C GLY A 141 5.61 6.42 -22.52
N SER A 142 4.49 5.70 -22.45
CA SER A 142 3.19 6.29 -22.17
C SER A 142 3.03 6.63 -20.69
N GLU A 143 2.24 7.66 -20.40
CA GLU A 143 1.87 8.08 -19.04
C GLU A 143 0.34 7.96 -18.84
N VAL A 144 -0.07 7.69 -17.60
CA VAL A 144 -1.48 7.63 -17.19
C VAL A 144 -1.74 8.73 -16.17
N ASP A 145 -2.40 9.80 -16.61
CA ASP A 145 -2.71 10.98 -15.78
C ASP A 145 -3.96 10.82 -14.89
N GLU A 146 -4.59 9.64 -14.94
CA GLU A 146 -5.79 9.32 -14.15
C GLU A 146 -5.44 8.60 -12.85
N ILE A 147 -6.25 8.83 -11.81
CA ILE A 147 -6.09 8.15 -10.53
C ILE A 147 -6.33 6.65 -10.69
N VAL A 148 -5.35 5.86 -10.27
CA VAL A 148 -5.41 4.41 -10.08
C VAL A 148 -5.09 4.11 -8.62
N SER A 149 -5.94 3.31 -7.98
CA SER A 149 -5.76 2.89 -6.58
C SER A 149 -5.21 1.46 -6.53
N VAL A 150 -4.50 1.12 -5.45
CA VAL A 150 -4.12 -0.28 -5.16
C VAL A 150 -5.34 -1.22 -5.15
N MET A 151 -6.53 -0.71 -4.78
CA MET A 151 -7.78 -1.47 -4.80
C MET A 151 -8.18 -1.88 -6.23
N ASP A 152 -7.79 -1.09 -7.24
CA ASP A 152 -8.11 -1.36 -8.65
C ASP A 152 -7.22 -2.46 -9.24
N LEU A 153 -6.11 -2.82 -8.60
CA LEU A 153 -5.15 -3.78 -9.15
C LEU A 153 -5.80 -5.15 -9.36
N LEU A 154 -6.57 -5.64 -8.38
CA LEU A 154 -7.24 -6.94 -8.50
C LEU A 154 -8.16 -7.00 -9.73
N PRO A 155 -9.20 -6.16 -9.88
CA PRO A 155 -10.10 -6.22 -11.05
C PRO A 155 -9.42 -5.86 -12.36
N THR A 156 -8.36 -5.05 -12.33
CA THR A 156 -7.61 -4.66 -13.54
C THR A 156 -6.73 -5.81 -14.03
N LEU A 157 -5.97 -6.44 -13.13
CA LEU A 157 -5.04 -7.52 -13.49
C LEU A 157 -5.77 -8.82 -13.82
N THR A 158 -6.89 -9.14 -13.16
CA THR A 158 -7.71 -10.31 -13.55
C THR A 158 -8.30 -10.13 -14.94
N HIS A 159 -8.82 -8.93 -15.24
CA HIS A 159 -9.28 -8.60 -16.58
C HIS A 159 -8.16 -8.70 -17.63
N ALA A 160 -7.00 -8.10 -17.35
CA ALA A 160 -5.83 -8.14 -18.22
C ALA A 160 -5.34 -9.57 -18.49
N ALA A 161 -5.36 -10.43 -17.47
CA ALA A 161 -4.97 -11.83 -17.56
C ALA A 161 -6.06 -12.75 -18.16
N GLY A 162 -7.27 -12.23 -18.42
CA GLY A 162 -8.39 -13.04 -18.89
C GLY A 162 -8.90 -14.06 -17.85
N VAL A 163 -8.69 -13.78 -16.56
CA VAL A 163 -9.09 -14.65 -15.45
C VAL A 163 -10.44 -14.18 -14.89
N GLU A 164 -11.36 -15.12 -14.69
CA GLU A 164 -12.63 -14.82 -14.03
C GLU A 164 -12.41 -14.46 -12.56
N ASN A 165 -13.11 -13.43 -12.09
CA ASN A 165 -13.06 -13.05 -10.69
C ASN A 165 -13.78 -14.09 -9.83
N GLY A 166 -13.05 -14.79 -8.98
CA GLY A 166 -13.59 -15.82 -8.09
C GLY A 166 -14.26 -15.30 -6.81
N THR A 167 -14.26 -13.99 -6.53
CA THR A 167 -14.96 -13.46 -5.34
C THR A 167 -16.41 -13.07 -5.65
N GLU A 168 -17.33 -13.55 -4.83
CA GLU A 168 -18.74 -13.11 -4.83
C GLU A 168 -18.96 -11.82 -4.02
N LYS A 169 -17.95 -11.38 -3.25
CA LYS A 169 -18.02 -10.16 -2.45
C LYS A 169 -17.86 -8.93 -3.34
N GLU A 170 -18.60 -7.88 -3.00
CA GLU A 170 -18.34 -6.54 -3.53
C GLU A 170 -16.91 -6.12 -3.18
N ILE A 171 -16.20 -5.59 -4.17
CA ILE A 171 -14.86 -5.03 -4.03
C ILE A 171 -14.90 -3.53 -4.32
N ASP A 172 -14.10 -2.75 -3.60
CA ASP A 172 -14.05 -1.29 -3.77
C ASP A 172 -13.24 -0.83 -5.00
N GLY A 173 -12.46 -1.75 -5.57
CA GLY A 173 -11.67 -1.52 -6.77
C GLY A 173 -12.51 -1.55 -8.04
N VAL A 174 -12.08 -0.80 -9.05
CA VAL A 174 -12.69 -0.83 -10.39
C VAL A 174 -11.67 -1.24 -11.45
N ASN A 175 -12.11 -1.88 -12.52
CA ASN A 175 -11.23 -2.20 -13.64
C ASN A 175 -10.78 -0.90 -14.35
N ARG A 176 -9.47 -0.65 -14.40
CA ARG A 176 -8.84 0.52 -15.04
C ARG A 176 -8.10 0.18 -16.33
N TRP A 177 -8.25 -1.04 -16.86
CA TRP A 177 -7.48 -1.53 -18.00
C TRP A 177 -7.57 -0.61 -19.23
N SER A 178 -8.77 -0.17 -19.62
CA SER A 178 -8.95 0.72 -20.78
C SER A 178 -8.31 2.10 -20.61
N THR A 179 -8.18 2.57 -19.35
CA THR A 179 -7.47 3.82 -19.04
C THR A 179 -5.96 3.60 -19.12
N ILE A 180 -5.46 2.46 -18.62
CA ILE A 180 -4.04 2.10 -18.63
C ILE A 180 -3.52 1.88 -20.06
N THR A 181 -4.31 1.23 -20.92
CA THR A 181 -3.96 1.00 -22.34
C THR A 181 -4.17 2.23 -23.22
N GLY A 182 -4.84 3.27 -22.71
CA GLY A 182 -5.20 4.46 -23.49
C GLY A 182 -6.35 4.25 -24.48
N GLU A 183 -6.98 3.06 -24.53
CA GLU A 183 -8.14 2.77 -25.40
C GLU A 183 -9.33 3.68 -25.10
N LYS A 184 -9.61 3.88 -23.80
CA LYS A 184 -10.67 4.77 -23.33
C LYS A 184 -10.32 5.29 -21.94
N VAL A 185 -9.81 6.51 -21.91
CA VAL A 185 -9.55 7.25 -20.67
C VAL A 185 -10.89 7.63 -20.03
N SER A 186 -11.06 7.27 -18.77
CA SER A 186 -12.22 7.62 -17.97
C SER A 186 -11.79 8.17 -16.62
N LYS A 187 -12.44 9.24 -16.15
CA LYS A 187 -12.27 9.73 -14.78
C LYS A 187 -12.71 8.64 -13.80
N ARG A 188 -12.03 8.54 -12.66
CA ARG A 188 -12.47 7.62 -11.59
C ARG A 188 -13.87 8.03 -11.14
N GLU A 189 -14.78 7.06 -11.13
CA GLU A 189 -16.06 7.20 -10.46
C GLU A 189 -15.94 6.74 -9.00
N GLY A 190 -16.65 7.44 -8.10
CA GLY A 190 -16.60 7.14 -6.67
C GLY A 190 -15.41 7.77 -5.95
N ALA A 191 -15.50 7.76 -4.63
CA ALA A 191 -14.51 8.40 -3.77
C ALA A 191 -13.52 7.38 -3.22
N LEU A 192 -12.25 7.78 -3.10
CA LEU A 192 -11.22 7.06 -2.36
C LEU A 192 -11.15 7.61 -0.95
N TYR A 193 -10.98 6.73 0.03
CA TYR A 193 -10.91 7.09 1.45
C TYR A 193 -9.61 6.60 2.07
N PHE A 194 -9.05 7.42 2.95
CA PHE A 194 -7.81 7.15 3.64
C PHE A 194 -7.98 7.45 5.12
N ALA A 195 -7.34 6.67 5.97
CA ALA A 195 -7.29 6.92 7.40
C ALA A 195 -5.91 6.61 7.95
N SER A 196 -5.39 7.50 8.79
CA SER A 196 -4.21 7.26 9.61
C SER A 196 -4.49 7.62 11.06
N ASN A 197 -4.06 6.76 11.97
CA ASN A 197 -4.16 6.90 13.42
C ASN A 197 -2.79 6.75 14.12
N ILE A 198 -1.72 6.86 13.32
CA ILE A 198 -0.32 6.72 13.73
C ILE A 198 0.47 7.91 13.15
N PRO A 199 1.62 8.28 13.74
CA PRO A 199 2.25 7.68 14.92
C PRO A 199 1.75 8.30 16.24
N VAL A 200 1.06 9.44 16.19
CA VAL A 200 0.72 10.21 17.38
C VAL A 200 -0.58 9.70 17.99
N TYR A 201 -0.50 9.20 19.22
CA TYR A 201 -1.67 8.76 19.97
C TYR A 201 -2.69 9.91 20.06
N ASN A 202 -3.98 9.57 19.94
CA ASN A 202 -5.10 10.51 19.92
C ASN A 202 -5.16 11.48 18.73
N ARG A 203 -4.29 11.37 17.73
CA ARG A 203 -4.44 12.07 16.46
C ARG A 203 -4.91 11.13 15.37
N PHE A 204 -5.91 11.58 14.63
CA PHE A 204 -6.46 10.86 13.49
C PHE A 204 -6.50 11.78 12.30
N GLN A 205 -6.09 11.27 11.15
CA GLN A 205 -6.23 11.94 9.87
C GLN A 205 -7.12 11.10 8.98
N LEU A 206 -8.07 11.76 8.33
CA LEU A 206 -8.93 11.14 7.34
C LEU A 206 -8.77 11.90 6.03
N GLY A 207 -8.71 11.18 4.93
CA GLY A 207 -8.66 11.73 3.58
C GLY A 207 -9.83 11.22 2.75
N VAL A 208 -10.40 12.08 1.91
CA VAL A 208 -11.28 11.65 0.82
C VAL A 208 -10.89 12.36 -0.46
N ILE A 209 -10.76 11.59 -1.55
CA ILE A 209 -10.60 12.11 -2.91
C ILE A 209 -11.85 11.75 -3.71
N ASP A 210 -12.52 12.74 -4.29
CA ASP A 210 -13.76 12.57 -5.08
C ASP A 210 -13.71 13.50 -6.32
N GLY A 211 -13.31 12.94 -7.45
CA GLY A 211 -12.94 13.72 -8.63
C GLY A 211 -11.68 14.55 -8.34
N LYS A 212 -11.71 15.83 -8.69
CA LYS A 212 -10.59 16.76 -8.42
C LYS A 212 -10.44 17.18 -6.96
N TRP A 213 -11.48 17.00 -6.15
CA TRP A 213 -11.49 17.52 -4.79
C TRP A 213 -10.87 16.51 -3.81
N LYS A 214 -9.96 17.01 -2.97
CA LYS A 214 -9.45 16.29 -1.80
C LYS A 214 -9.81 17.04 -0.53
N LEU A 215 -10.40 16.33 0.43
CA LEU A 215 -10.61 16.84 1.79
C LEU A 215 -9.74 16.04 2.76
N VAL A 216 -8.94 16.73 3.55
CA VAL A 216 -8.22 16.18 4.70
C VAL A 216 -8.91 16.66 5.97
N GLN A 217 -9.22 15.74 6.88
CA GLN A 217 -9.75 16.04 8.21
C GLN A 217 -8.71 15.62 9.24
N ASN A 218 -8.18 16.60 9.99
CA ASN A 218 -7.34 16.34 11.15
C ASN A 218 -8.22 16.34 12.40
N ILE A 219 -8.06 15.34 13.25
CA ILE A 219 -8.82 15.17 14.49
C ILE A 219 -7.82 14.96 15.63
N ASP A 220 -7.85 15.82 16.63
CA ASP A 220 -7.02 15.75 17.83
C ASP A 220 -7.91 15.54 19.06
N HIS A 221 -7.84 14.34 19.64
CA HIS A 221 -8.53 13.99 20.89
C HIS A 221 -7.67 14.39 22.10
N LYS A 222 -7.97 15.56 22.65
CA LYS A 222 -7.37 16.02 23.90
C LYS A 222 -8.10 15.42 25.09
N MET A 223 -7.53 15.61 26.28
CA MET A 223 -8.10 15.10 27.54
C MET A 223 -9.52 15.61 27.82
N THR A 224 -9.84 16.83 27.37
CA THR A 224 -11.11 17.51 27.67
C THR A 224 -11.81 18.08 26.44
N SER A 225 -11.25 17.89 25.24
CA SER A 225 -11.82 18.39 23.99
C SER A 225 -11.49 17.45 22.84
N THR A 226 -12.32 17.48 21.80
CA THR A 226 -11.97 16.96 20.49
C THR A 226 -11.95 18.14 19.55
N GLU A 227 -10.78 18.42 19.01
CA GLU A 227 -10.59 19.45 17.99
C GLU A 227 -10.56 18.77 16.64
N PHE A 228 -11.18 19.39 15.64
CA PHE A 228 -11.05 18.94 14.27
C PHE A 228 -10.96 20.14 13.34
N ASP A 229 -10.15 20.00 12.30
CA ASP A 229 -10.06 20.94 11.20
C ASP A 229 -10.19 20.20 9.87
N ASN A 230 -10.63 20.94 8.86
CA ASN A 230 -10.75 20.46 7.49
C ASN A 230 -9.82 21.30 6.62
N GLN A 231 -9.21 20.65 5.64
CA GLN A 231 -8.46 21.29 4.57
C GLN A 231 -8.95 20.77 3.24
N LEU A 232 -9.34 21.67 2.33
CA LEU A 232 -9.86 21.33 1.01
C LEU A 232 -8.86 21.74 -0.07
N PHE A 233 -8.56 20.83 -0.98
CA PHE A 233 -7.66 21.07 -2.11
C PHE A 233 -8.32 20.68 -3.44
N ASP A 234 -7.97 21.39 -4.51
CA ASP A 234 -8.27 21.02 -5.89
C ASP A 234 -7.03 20.38 -6.50
N LEU A 235 -6.98 19.05 -6.62
CA LEU A 235 -5.81 18.30 -7.07
C LEU A 235 -5.47 18.52 -8.55
N ASP A 236 -6.43 18.95 -9.37
CA ASP A 236 -6.17 19.28 -10.78
C ASP A 236 -5.35 20.58 -10.88
N ALA A 237 -5.60 21.54 -9.99
CA ALA A 237 -4.92 22.84 -9.98
C ALA A 237 -3.73 22.92 -9.00
N ASP A 238 -3.78 22.16 -7.91
CA ASP A 238 -2.80 22.13 -6.82
C ASP A 238 -2.58 20.70 -6.31
N PRO A 239 -1.86 19.87 -7.08
CA PRO A 239 -1.53 18.50 -6.67
C PRO A 239 -0.55 18.44 -5.48
N TYR A 240 -0.10 19.59 -4.97
CA TYR A 240 0.85 19.69 -3.86
C TYR A 240 0.20 20.14 -2.56
N GLU A 241 -1.12 20.39 -2.55
CA GLU A 241 -1.92 20.71 -1.37
C GLU A 241 -1.40 21.95 -0.62
N LYS A 242 -1.05 23.01 -1.36
CA LYS A 242 -0.48 24.26 -0.84
C LYS A 242 -1.55 25.31 -0.51
N ASN A 243 -2.65 25.32 -1.24
CA ASN A 243 -3.71 26.32 -1.13
C ASN A 243 -4.96 25.69 -0.52
N ASP A 244 -5.25 26.02 0.73
CA ASP A 244 -6.45 25.55 1.42
C ASP A 244 -7.67 26.35 0.96
N LEU A 245 -8.66 25.66 0.39
CA LEU A 245 -9.87 26.20 -0.21
C LEU A 245 -11.11 26.00 0.68
N THR A 246 -10.92 25.66 1.96
CA THR A 246 -12.02 25.33 2.88
C THR A 246 -13.04 26.45 3.02
N ASP A 247 -12.58 27.70 3.15
CA ASP A 247 -13.46 28.87 3.32
C ASP A 247 -14.12 29.30 2.01
N ASP A 248 -13.47 29.04 0.87
CA ASP A 248 -13.95 29.41 -0.46
C ASP A 248 -15.07 28.47 -0.96
N TYR A 249 -15.04 27.19 -0.58
CA TYR A 249 -15.98 26.17 -1.05
C TYR A 249 -16.66 25.37 0.08
N PRO A 250 -17.38 26.04 1.00
CA PRO A 250 -17.99 25.39 2.17
C PRO A 250 -19.04 24.32 1.79
N ALA A 251 -19.70 24.48 0.64
CA ALA A 251 -20.63 23.47 0.11
C ALA A 251 -19.93 22.16 -0.28
N VAL A 252 -18.71 22.25 -0.84
CA VAL A 252 -17.89 21.08 -1.20
C VAL A 252 -17.40 20.39 0.07
N VAL A 253 -16.88 21.16 1.04
CA VAL A 253 -16.48 20.65 2.36
C VAL A 253 -17.62 19.88 3.03
N LYS A 254 -18.83 20.44 3.05
CA LYS A 254 -20.01 19.78 3.62
C LYS A 254 -20.36 18.46 2.89
N LYS A 255 -20.26 18.45 1.56
CA LYS A 255 -20.50 17.24 0.74
C LYS A 255 -19.49 16.13 1.07
N LEU A 256 -18.20 16.47 1.12
CA LEU A 256 -17.13 15.50 1.36
C LEU A 256 -17.12 15.00 2.81
N ASN A 257 -17.40 15.86 3.79
CA ASN A 257 -17.63 15.43 5.17
C ASN A 257 -18.77 14.42 5.30
N LYS A 258 -19.87 14.62 4.56
CA LYS A 258 -20.98 13.64 4.53
C LYS A 258 -20.51 12.29 3.97
N LYS A 259 -19.61 12.29 2.97
CA LYS A 259 -19.01 11.06 2.43
C LYS A 259 -18.13 10.35 3.47
N ILE A 260 -17.22 11.08 4.13
CA ILE A 260 -16.38 10.54 5.21
C ILE A 260 -17.26 9.93 6.32
N ASN A 261 -18.29 10.66 6.78
CA ASN A 261 -19.18 10.16 7.84
C ASN A 261 -19.90 8.87 7.42
N LYS A 262 -20.41 8.81 6.18
CA LYS A 262 -21.02 7.60 5.64
C LYS A 262 -20.01 6.46 5.61
N TRP A 263 -18.81 6.68 5.07
CA TRP A 263 -17.76 5.66 5.00
C TRP A 263 -17.34 5.13 6.38
N ARG A 264 -17.16 6.02 7.35
CA ARG A 264 -16.86 5.65 8.74
C ARG A 264 -17.98 4.85 9.39
N SER A 265 -19.24 5.15 9.07
CA SER A 265 -20.38 4.40 9.62
C SER A 265 -20.44 2.94 9.14
N MET A 266 -19.73 2.60 8.06
CA MET A 266 -19.60 1.21 7.59
C MET A 266 -18.58 0.40 8.42
N HIS A 267 -17.72 1.07 9.19
CA HIS A 267 -16.75 0.40 10.05
C HIS A 267 -17.35 0.12 11.44
N PRO A 268 -16.97 -0.99 12.10
CA PRO A 268 -17.44 -1.28 13.45
C PRO A 268 -17.10 -0.13 14.41
N ILE A 269 -18.07 0.27 15.25
CA ILE A 269 -17.92 1.37 16.24
C ILE A 269 -16.74 1.11 17.20
N GLY A 270 -16.40 -0.15 17.46
CA GLY A 270 -15.25 -0.55 18.28
C GLY A 270 -13.88 -0.41 17.60
N GLY A 271 -13.83 0.04 16.34
CA GLY A 271 -12.65 0.08 15.51
C GLY A 271 -12.20 -1.31 15.02
N SER A 272 -11.49 -1.35 13.90
CA SER A 272 -10.63 -2.47 13.53
C SER A 272 -9.27 -2.24 14.20
N TYR A 273 -9.17 -2.51 15.51
CA TYR A 273 -7.86 -2.55 16.16
C TYR A 273 -7.10 -3.77 15.62
N VAL A 274 -6.34 -3.57 14.53
CA VAL A 274 -5.33 -4.52 14.11
C VAL A 274 -4.26 -4.52 15.19
N LYS A 275 -4.33 -5.48 16.12
CA LYS A 275 -3.21 -5.76 17.01
C LYS A 275 -2.12 -6.43 16.17
N ILE A 276 -1.10 -5.65 15.82
CA ILE A 276 0.12 -6.16 15.16
C ILE A 276 0.92 -7.06 16.13
N ASN A 277 0.64 -6.98 17.43
CA ASN A 277 1.19 -7.91 18.39
C ASN A 277 0.48 -9.26 18.26
N PRO A 278 1.19 -10.32 17.81
CA PRO A 278 0.62 -11.65 17.84
C PRO A 278 0.32 -12.02 19.29
N HIS A 279 -0.65 -12.92 19.50
CA HIS A 279 -1.02 -13.36 20.85
C HIS A 279 0.22 -13.84 21.62
N PRO A 280 0.38 -13.53 22.93
CA PRO A 280 1.46 -14.08 23.74
C PRO A 280 1.44 -15.62 23.66
N GLY A 281 2.39 -16.20 22.94
CA GLY A 281 2.44 -17.64 22.66
C GLY A 281 2.42 -18.02 21.18
N TRP A 282 2.13 -17.08 20.27
CA TRP A 282 2.34 -17.32 18.85
C TRP A 282 3.83 -17.52 18.57
N ARG A 283 4.16 -18.58 17.84
CA ARG A 283 5.48 -18.85 17.27
C ARG A 283 5.28 -19.06 15.79
N ALA A 284 6.06 -18.38 14.96
CA ALA A 284 6.11 -18.68 13.54
C ALA A 284 6.45 -20.17 13.35
N PRO A 285 5.72 -20.92 12.50
CA PRO A 285 6.11 -22.28 12.14
C PRO A 285 7.53 -22.30 11.59
N LYS A 286 8.33 -23.32 11.94
CA LYS A 286 9.74 -23.41 11.53
C LYS A 286 9.92 -23.59 10.02
N ASP A 287 8.88 -24.08 9.37
CA ASP A 287 8.79 -24.47 7.97
C ASP A 287 8.07 -23.41 7.11
N TYR A 288 7.75 -22.24 7.65
CA TYR A 288 6.99 -21.22 6.92
C TYR A 288 7.64 -20.79 5.58
N ALA A 289 8.96 -20.94 5.45
CA ALA A 289 9.70 -20.70 4.20
C ALA A 289 9.69 -21.89 3.22
N ASP A 290 9.42 -23.11 3.71
CA ASP A 290 9.41 -24.36 2.94
C ASP A 290 8.00 -24.76 2.46
N VAL A 291 6.98 -24.03 2.92
CA VAL A 291 5.57 -24.36 2.73
C VAL A 291 5.05 -23.73 1.43
N ILE A 292 5.47 -24.29 0.29
CA ILE A 292 4.59 -24.31 -0.89
C ILE A 292 3.60 -25.44 -0.65
N ILE A 293 2.39 -25.12 -0.17
CA ILE A 293 1.31 -26.11 -0.10
C ILE A 293 0.73 -26.23 -1.50
N PRO A 294 0.81 -27.40 -2.17
CA PRO A 294 0.07 -27.63 -3.40
C PRO A 294 -1.41 -27.34 -3.15
N ALA A 295 -2.11 -26.69 -4.08
CA ALA A 295 -3.52 -26.31 -3.91
C ALA A 295 -4.41 -27.50 -3.47
N GLU A 296 -4.05 -28.70 -3.91
CA GLU A 296 -4.66 -30.00 -3.56
C GLU A 296 -4.64 -30.32 -2.05
N LYS A 297 -3.73 -29.71 -1.29
CA LYS A 297 -3.51 -29.92 0.14
C LYS A 297 -3.99 -28.75 1.00
N ILE A 298 -4.53 -27.70 0.38
CA ILE A 298 -5.22 -26.62 1.08
C ILE A 298 -6.65 -27.10 1.35
N GLU A 299 -7.11 -27.04 2.59
CA GLU A 299 -8.52 -27.31 2.90
C GLU A 299 -9.38 -26.25 2.18
N GLU A 300 -10.25 -26.69 1.26
CA GLU A 300 -11.20 -25.81 0.57
C GLU A 300 -12.25 -25.23 1.51
N ALA A 301 -12.53 -25.92 2.62
CA ALA A 301 -13.43 -25.45 3.64
C ALA A 301 -12.79 -24.26 4.37
N PRO A 302 -13.47 -23.11 4.49
CA PRO A 302 -12.97 -22.03 5.32
C PRO A 302 -12.75 -22.57 6.73
N HIS A 303 -11.62 -22.24 7.33
CA HIS A 303 -11.41 -22.50 8.75
C HIS A 303 -12.60 -21.88 9.49
N GLU A 304 -13.45 -22.72 10.09
CA GLU A 304 -14.46 -22.27 11.02
C GLU A 304 -13.66 -21.63 12.16
N GLY A 305 -13.53 -20.30 12.16
CA GLY A 305 -12.84 -19.59 13.23
C GLY A 305 -13.40 -20.02 14.58
N PHE A 306 -12.76 -19.63 15.69
CA PHE A 306 -13.37 -19.83 17.01
C PHE A 306 -14.84 -19.41 16.92
N GLY A 307 -15.74 -20.41 17.05
CA GLY A 307 -17.16 -20.25 16.71
C GLY A 307 -17.77 -19.06 17.43
N THR A 308 -18.98 -18.66 17.03
CA THR A 308 -19.77 -17.58 17.64
C THR A 308 -19.69 -17.61 19.17
N LEU A 309 -18.69 -16.92 19.72
CA LEU A 309 -18.51 -16.72 21.14
C LEU A 309 -19.32 -15.47 21.44
N GLU A 310 -20.51 -15.66 21.99
CA GLU A 310 -21.20 -14.59 22.69
C GLU A 310 -20.19 -13.93 23.64
N SER A 311 -19.86 -12.67 23.38
CA SER A 311 -18.71 -12.02 24.00
C SER A 311 -18.96 -11.77 25.48
N ILE A 312 -18.52 -12.69 26.36
CA ILE A 312 -18.55 -12.50 27.82
C ILE A 312 -17.33 -11.68 28.30
N VAL A 313 -16.37 -11.37 27.43
CA VAL A 313 -15.04 -10.88 27.84
C VAL A 313 -15.05 -9.43 28.37
N LEU A 314 -16.10 -8.62 28.12
CA LEU A 314 -16.20 -7.26 28.68
C LEU A 314 -16.83 -7.20 30.08
N GLN A 315 -17.44 -8.28 30.57
CA GLN A 315 -18.21 -8.23 31.82
C GLN A 315 -17.37 -8.50 33.08
N ARG A 316 -16.13 -9.00 32.91
CA ARG A 316 -15.30 -9.47 34.04
C ARG A 316 -14.62 -8.35 34.84
N ARG A 317 -14.56 -7.11 34.33
CA ARG A 317 -13.79 -6.02 34.96
C ARG A 317 -14.60 -5.00 35.78
N TYR A 318 -15.91 -4.87 35.56
CA TYR A 318 -16.68 -3.76 36.15
C TYR A 318 -17.94 -4.16 36.94
N GLY A 319 -18.28 -5.45 36.99
CA GLY A 319 -19.50 -5.91 37.66
C GLY A 319 -20.74 -5.11 37.24
N GLU A 320 -21.69 -4.93 38.15
CA GLU A 320 -22.97 -4.25 37.86
C GLU A 320 -22.86 -2.74 37.59
N LYS A 321 -21.69 -2.11 37.76
CA LYS A 321 -21.51 -0.66 37.60
C LYS A 321 -21.31 -0.17 36.16
N GLY A 322 -21.21 -1.08 35.19
CA GLY A 322 -20.87 -0.78 33.79
C GLY A 322 -22.01 -0.87 32.77
N ARG A 323 -23.27 -1.03 33.19
CA ARG A 323 -24.40 -1.11 32.25
C ARG A 323 -24.89 0.28 31.86
N ILE A 324 -24.66 0.67 30.60
CA ILE A 324 -25.50 1.68 29.94
C ILE A 324 -26.85 1.00 29.66
N LYS A 325 -27.92 1.53 30.25
CA LYS A 325 -29.30 1.14 29.91
C LYS A 325 -29.72 1.99 28.71
N TYR A 326 -30.10 1.33 27.63
CA TYR A 326 -30.80 1.96 26.52
C TYR A 326 -32.30 1.78 26.78
N GLU A 327 -33.04 2.89 26.85
CA GLU A 327 -34.50 2.88 26.69
C GLU A 327 -34.86 2.81 25.20
#